data_AF-A0A8J4XE16-F1
#
_entry.id   AF-A0A8J4XE16-F1
#
_cell.length_a   1.000
_cell.length_b   1.000
_cell.length_c   1.000
_cell.angle_alpha   90.00
_cell.angle_beta   90.00
_cell.angle_gamma   90.00
#
_symmetry.space_group_name_H-M   'P 1'
#
loop_
_entity.id
_entity.type
_entity.pdbx_description
1 polymer ?
#
loop_
_entity_poly.entity_id
_entity_poly.type
_entity_poly.pdbx_seq_one_letter_code
_entity_poly.pdbx_strand_id
1 'polypeptide(L)'
;MLPLLRTVGLRAFSMATEAYSSGTHSAAFVTCPNDTVAKDLARGIVEKKLAACVNIVPKITSIYEWQGKIEEDSEVLLMIKTRSTKISALAEYVR
;
A
#
# COMPACT_ATOMS: atom_id res chain seq x y z
N MET A 1 3.93 -35.92 -31.05
CA MET A 1 5.19 -35.17 -30.82
C MET A 1 4.99 -33.64 -30.98
N LEU A 2 3.87 -33.07 -30.48
CA LEU A 2 3.56 -31.65 -30.60
C LEU A 2 2.83 -30.96 -29.40
N PRO A 3 2.64 -31.57 -28.20
CA PRO A 3 2.06 -30.82 -27.07
C PRO A 3 3.12 -30.10 -26.21
N LEU A 4 4.40 -30.48 -26.27
CA LEU A 4 5.46 -29.91 -25.42
C LEU A 4 5.90 -28.50 -25.85
N LEU A 5 5.77 -28.16 -27.13
CA LEU A 5 6.18 -26.84 -27.66
C LEU A 5 5.20 -25.71 -27.31
N ARG A 6 3.94 -26.04 -26.96
CA ARG A 6 2.94 -25.04 -26.57
C ARG A 6 3.16 -24.52 -25.15
N THR A 7 3.66 -25.38 -24.26
CA THR A 7 3.89 -25.04 -22.84
C THR A 7 5.18 -24.23 -22.66
N VAL A 8 6.19 -24.42 -23.51
CA VAL A 8 7.42 -23.62 -23.48
C VAL A 8 7.19 -22.21 -24.04
N GLY A 9 6.39 -22.07 -25.11
CA GLY A 9 6.05 -20.77 -25.70
C GLY A 9 5.27 -19.84 -24.76
N LEU A 10 4.30 -20.38 -24.00
CA LEU A 10 3.56 -19.58 -23.02
C LEU A 10 4.40 -19.14 -21.81
N ARG A 11 5.36 -19.98 -21.37
CA ARG A 11 6.23 -19.63 -20.23
C ARG A 11 7.31 -18.61 -20.60
N ALA A 12 7.85 -18.67 -21.82
CA ALA A 12 8.85 -17.71 -22.29
C ALA A 12 8.26 -16.29 -22.51
N PHE A 13 7.00 -16.18 -22.96
CA PHE A 13 6.31 -14.87 -23.04
C PHE A 13 6.03 -14.26 -21.66
N SER A 14 5.79 -15.08 -20.64
CA SER A 14 5.49 -14.61 -19.28
C SER A 14 6.70 -14.02 -18.55
N MET A 15 7.92 -14.37 -18.94
CA MET A 15 9.15 -13.89 -18.27
C MET A 15 9.68 -12.57 -18.87
N ALA A 16 9.21 -12.18 -20.05
CA ALA A 16 9.78 -11.06 -20.79
C ALA A 16 9.07 -9.70 -20.60
N THR A 17 7.87 -9.64 -20.01
CA THR A 17 7.10 -8.37 -19.94
C THR A 17 6.09 -8.29 -18.78
N GLU A 18 6.57 -8.36 -17.54
CA GLU A 18 6.12 -7.33 -16.59
C GLU A 18 7.29 -6.37 -16.38
N ALA A 19 7.67 -5.68 -17.47
CA ALA A 19 8.56 -4.54 -17.35
C ALA A 19 7.87 -3.52 -16.43
N TYR A 20 8.50 -3.18 -15.30
CA TYR A 20 8.02 -2.13 -14.42
C TYR A 20 7.84 -0.85 -15.23
N SER A 21 6.62 -0.31 -15.24
CA SER A 21 6.33 0.99 -15.81
C SER A 21 6.34 2.03 -14.69
N SER A 22 7.15 3.08 -14.86
CA SER A 22 7.24 4.17 -13.90
C SER A 22 5.86 4.78 -13.63
N GLY A 23 5.56 5.10 -12.37
CA GLY A 23 4.31 5.71 -11.96
C GLY A 23 3.10 4.76 -11.88
N THR A 24 3.24 3.48 -12.22
CA THR A 24 2.14 2.49 -12.09
C THR A 24 1.89 2.02 -10.66
N HIS A 25 2.85 2.22 -9.76
CA HIS A 25 2.78 1.87 -8.34
C HIS A 25 3.09 3.08 -7.47
N SER A 26 2.47 3.12 -6.29
CA SER A 26 2.63 4.19 -5.31
C SER A 26 2.83 3.61 -3.91
N ALA A 27 3.59 4.33 -3.09
CA ALA A 27 3.61 4.16 -1.64
C ALA A 27 2.85 5.32 -1.01
N ALA A 28 1.72 5.03 -0.38
CA ALA A 28 0.93 6.01 0.37
C ALA A 28 1.28 5.93 1.85
N PHE A 29 1.27 7.08 2.52
CA PHE A 29 1.51 7.21 3.95
C PHE A 29 0.23 7.67 4.65
N VAL A 30 -0.17 6.96 5.70
CA VAL A 30 -1.34 7.27 6.53
C VAL A 30 -0.94 7.14 7.98
N THR A 31 -1.21 8.13 8.82
CA THR A 31 -1.03 8.03 10.27
C THR A 31 -2.31 7.53 10.94
N CYS A 32 -2.15 6.85 12.07
CA CYS A 32 -3.24 6.29 12.87
C CYS A 32 -3.00 6.61 14.35
N PRO A 33 -4.08 6.82 15.13
CA PRO A 33 -3.95 7.24 16.53
C PRO A 33 -3.43 6.15 17.47
N ASN A 34 -3.48 4.87 17.07
CA ASN A 34 -2.98 3.75 17.88
C ASN A 34 -2.82 2.46 17.06
N ASP A 35 -2.16 1.47 17.67
CA ASP A 35 -1.89 0.15 17.09
C ASP A 35 -3.15 -0.63 16.67
N THR A 36 -4.25 -0.51 17.42
CA THR A 36 -5.49 -1.23 17.14
C THR A 36 -6.10 -0.73 15.84
N VAL A 37 -6.31 0.59 15.73
CA VAL A 37 -6.83 1.23 14.51
C VAL A 37 -5.92 0.96 13.32
N ALA A 38 -4.60 1.07 13.51
CA ALA A 38 -3.61 0.79 12.46
C ALA A 38 -3.70 -0.64 11.91
N LYS A 39 -3.82 -1.64 12.79
CA LYS A 39 -3.92 -3.05 12.41
C LYS A 39 -5.24 -3.36 11.72
N ASP A 40 -6.35 -2.82 12.22
CA ASP A 40 -7.67 -3.06 11.64
C ASP A 40 -7.80 -2.40 10.27
N LEU A 41 -7.33 -1.16 10.12
CA LEU A 41 -7.28 -0.47 8.84
C LEU A 41 -6.37 -1.20 7.83
N ALA A 42 -5.16 -1.61 8.25
CA ALA A 42 -4.23 -2.34 7.40
C ALA A 42 -4.81 -3.67 6.89
N ARG A 43 -5.49 -4.43 7.77
CA ARG A 43 -6.19 -5.67 7.38
C ARG A 43 -7.28 -5.39 6.36
N GLY A 44 -8.17 -4.44 6.64
CA GLY A 44 -9.28 -4.10 5.76
C GLY A 44 -8.82 -3.61 4.37
N ILE A 45 -7.74 -2.81 4.31
CA ILE A 45 -7.12 -2.36 3.05
C ILE A 45 -6.68 -3.55 2.19
N VAL A 46 -6.02 -4.54 2.79
CA VAL A 46 -5.49 -5.71 2.07
C VAL A 46 -6.62 -6.67 1.69
N GLU A 47 -7.55 -6.96 2.60
CA GLU A 47 -8.71 -7.83 2.36
C GLU A 47 -9.59 -7.33 1.20
N LYS A 48 -9.81 -6.01 1.14
CA LYS A 48 -10.55 -5.36 0.03
C LYS A 48 -9.71 -5.20 -1.24
N LYS A 49 -8.47 -5.70 -1.25
CA LYS A 49 -7.52 -5.60 -2.37
C LYS A 49 -7.25 -4.15 -2.80
N LEU A 50 -7.33 -3.18 -1.88
CA LEU A 50 -7.02 -1.78 -2.16
C LEU A 50 -5.51 -1.52 -2.18
N ALA A 51 -4.74 -2.35 -1.47
CA ALA A 51 -3.29 -2.41 -1.54
C ALA A 51 -2.80 -3.85 -1.51
N ALA A 52 -1.57 -4.09 -1.96
CA ALA A 52 -0.94 -5.41 -1.90
C ALA A 52 -0.33 -5.69 -0.51
N CYS A 53 0.18 -4.65 0.16
CA CYS A 53 0.86 -4.78 1.43
C CYS A 53 0.85 -3.45 2.19
N VAL A 54 0.80 -3.52 3.53
CA VAL A 54 0.91 -2.38 4.44
C VAL A 54 2.00 -2.71 5.45
N ASN A 55 3.00 -1.83 5.61
CA ASN A 55 3.94 -1.90 6.74
C ASN A 55 3.41 -1.00 7.85
N ILE A 56 3.49 -1.47 9.10
CA ILE A 56 3.09 -0.73 10.29
C ILE A 56 4.35 -0.33 11.05
N VAL A 57 4.58 0.97 11.20
CA VAL A 57 5.71 1.53 11.96
C VAL A 57 5.15 2.12 13.26
N PRO A 58 5.32 1.41 14.39
CA PRO A 58 4.73 1.85 15.66
C PRO A 58 5.54 2.97 16.30
N LYS A 59 4.91 3.71 17.22
CA LYS A 59 5.55 4.69 18.12
C LYS A 59 6.30 5.81 17.38
N ILE A 60 5.66 6.39 16.37
CA ILE A 60 6.15 7.66 15.80
C ILE A 60 5.65 8.83 16.65
N THR A 61 6.37 9.96 16.59
CA THR A 61 5.92 11.23 17.14
C THR A 61 5.60 12.16 15.98
N SER A 62 4.37 12.64 15.91
CA SER A 62 3.93 13.64 14.95
C SER A 62 3.98 15.01 15.61
N ILE A 63 4.72 15.94 15.00
CA ILE A 63 4.89 17.31 15.48
C ILE A 63 4.22 18.25 14.48
N TYR A 64 3.27 19.05 14.93
CA TYR A 64 2.47 19.92 14.07
C TYR A 64 1.98 21.17 14.80
N GLU A 65 1.50 22.18 14.07
CA GLU A 65 0.91 23.38 14.67
C GLU A 65 -0.62 23.26 14.69
N TRP A 66 -1.23 23.50 15.86
CA TRP A 66 -2.67 23.58 16.02
C TRP A 66 -3.03 24.72 16.97
N GLN A 67 -3.98 25.57 16.57
CA GLN A 67 -4.42 26.74 17.34
C GLN A 67 -3.25 27.64 17.84
N GLY A 68 -2.21 27.80 17.02
CA GLY A 68 -1.05 28.64 17.32
C GLY A 68 -0.05 28.02 18.31
N LYS A 69 -0.15 26.72 18.58
CA LYS A 69 0.77 25.98 19.45
C LYS A 69 1.37 24.79 18.71
N ILE A 70 2.64 24.48 19.02
CA ILE A 70 3.27 23.24 18.58
C ILE A 70 2.74 22.12 19.47
N GLU A 71 2.13 21.13 18.85
CA GLU A 71 1.61 19.91 19.48
C GLU A 71 2.50 18.73 19.09
N GLU A 72 2.56 17.74 19.99
CA GLU A 72 3.25 16.48 19.78
C GLU A 72 2.32 15.32 20.13
N ASP A 73 2.01 14.47 19.16
CA ASP A 73 1.16 13.29 19.36
C ASP A 73 1.93 12.00 19.06
N SER A 74 1.65 10.96 19.85
CA SER A 74 2.11 9.60 19.55
C SER A 74 1.18 8.96 18.53
N GLU A 75 1.73 8.53 17.40
CA GLU A 75 0.98 7.91 16.31
C GLU A 75 1.63 6.60 15.83
N VAL A 76 0.94 5.93 14.92
CA VAL A 76 1.43 4.79 14.15
C VAL A 76 1.40 5.14 12.67
N LEU A 77 2.51 4.93 11.96
CA LEU A 77 2.59 5.19 10.52
C LEU A 77 2.32 3.91 9.71
N LEU A 78 1.40 4.00 8.76
CA LEU A 78 1.16 2.99 7.74
C LEU A 78 1.87 3.38 6.43
N MET A 79 2.71 2.48 5.91
CA MET A 79 3.26 2.58 4.55
C MET A 79 2.58 1.55 3.65
N ILE A 80 1.70 2.04 2.78
CA ILE A 80 0.75 1.25 1.98
C ILE A 80 1.24 1.17 0.53
N LYS A 81 1.51 -0.04 0.03
CA LYS A 81 2.01 -0.27 -1.34
C LYS A 81 0.87 -0.73 -2.24
N THR A 82 0.54 0.08 -3.25
CA THR A 82 -0.58 -0.18 -4.14
C THR A 82 -0.27 0.23 -5.60
N ARG A 83 -1.16 -0.13 -6.52
CA ARG A 83 -1.17 0.44 -7.87
C ARG A 83 -1.64 1.89 -7.78
N SER A 84 -1.00 2.80 -8.51
CA SER A 84 -1.35 4.23 -8.48
C SER A 84 -2.81 4.48 -8.88
N THR A 85 -3.37 3.65 -9.75
CA THR A 85 -4.79 3.70 -10.15
C THR A 85 -5.77 3.44 -9.00
N LYS A 86 -5.33 2.85 -7.87
CA LYS A 86 -6.16 2.58 -6.69
C LYS A 86 -6.10 3.66 -5.63
N ILE A 87 -5.26 4.70 -5.79
CA ILE A 87 -5.08 5.74 -4.76
C ILE A 87 -6.40 6.42 -4.40
N SER A 88 -7.26 6.73 -5.37
CA SER A 88 -8.57 7.34 -5.09
C SER A 88 -9.46 6.43 -4.23
N ALA A 89 -9.59 5.15 -4.58
CA ALA A 89 -10.37 4.18 -3.82
C ALA A 89 -9.76 3.86 -2.44
N LEU A 90 -8.43 3.84 -2.34
CA LEU A 90 -7.72 3.71 -1.08
C LEU A 90 -8.01 4.90 -0.16
N ALA A 91 -7.91 6.13 -0.68
CA ALA A 91 -8.19 7.34 0.08
C ALA A 91 -9.65 7.39 0.55
N GLU A 92 -10.59 6.99 -0.29
CA GLU A 92 -12.01 6.92 0.08
C GLU A 92 -12.28 5.90 1.19
N TYR A 93 -11.57 4.78 1.21
CA TYR A 93 -11.72 3.79 2.27
C TYR A 93 -11.12 4.23 3.63
N VAL A 94 -10.15 5.15 3.60
CA VAL A 94 -9.47 5.65 4.80
C VAL A 94 -10.25 6.80 5.45
N ARG A 95 -11.04 7.56 4.68
CA ARG A 95 -11.91 8.64 5.20
C ARG A 95 -13.08 8.09 6.00
#